data_AF-A0A3M6UPN8-F1
#
_entry.id   AF-A0A3M6UPN8-F1
#
_cell.length_a   1.000
_cell.length_b   1.000
_cell.length_c   1.000
_cell.angle_alpha   90.00
_cell.angle_beta   90.00
_cell.angle_gamma   90.00
#
_symmetry.space_group_name_H-M   'P 1'
#
loop_
_entity.id
_entity.type
_entity.pdbx_description
1 polymer ?
#
loop_
_entity_poly.entity_id
_entity_poly.type
_entity_poly.pdbx_seq_one_letter_code
_entity_poly.pdbx_strand_id
1 'polypeptide(L)'
;MTKSGRMKTMKLIYRSGSVRCNKKTISSYWGCTNAAYGENLMTIITDANEKAILPPAEDLKRHSYSLPGYHHNSTELVFRNLVNPLSVSSNQEMQIWYGQDWVDGGEKDNSGETCVDVYAWYE
;
A
#
# COMPACT_ATOMS: atom_id res chain seq x y z
N MET A 1 14.96 1.53 4.04
CA MET A 1 15.58 0.97 2.82
C MET A 1 16.96 0.42 3.13
N THR A 2 17.32 -0.76 2.63
CA THR A 2 18.64 -1.38 2.89
C THR A 2 19.69 -1.06 1.84
N LYS A 3 19.27 -0.63 0.64
CA LYS A 3 20.14 -0.34 -0.51
C LYS A 3 19.88 1.05 -1.10
N SER A 4 20.95 1.76 -1.44
CA SER A 4 20.91 2.98 -2.26
C SER A 4 20.79 2.65 -3.75
N GLY A 5 20.09 3.48 -4.51
CA GLY A 5 19.99 3.34 -5.97
C GLY A 5 18.71 3.94 -6.53
N ARG A 6 18.43 3.65 -7.80
CA ARG A 6 17.21 4.07 -8.48
C ARG A 6 16.17 2.95 -8.47
N MET A 7 15.18 3.05 -7.58
CA MET A 7 14.12 2.08 -7.41
C MET A 7 13.04 2.24 -8.49
N LYS A 8 12.73 1.15 -9.20
CA LYS A 8 11.67 1.08 -10.23
C LYS A 8 10.31 0.75 -9.64
N THR A 9 10.24 -0.19 -8.71
CA THR A 9 8.99 -0.66 -8.12
C THR A 9 9.25 -1.39 -6.80
N MET A 10 8.17 -1.71 -6.09
CA MET A 10 8.17 -2.61 -4.96
C MET A 10 7.18 -3.76 -5.15
N LYS A 11 7.42 -4.83 -4.39
CA LYS A 11 6.53 -5.94 -4.20
C LYS A 11 6.30 -6.18 -2.71
N LEU A 12 5.06 -6.38 -2.32
CA LEU A 12 4.68 -6.78 -0.97
C LEU A 12 4.29 -8.25 -0.97
N ILE A 13 4.78 -9.02 0.00
CA ILE A 13 4.36 -10.40 0.24
C ILE A 13 3.61 -10.46 1.57
N TYR A 14 2.37 -10.93 1.54
CA TYR A 14 1.59 -11.12 2.77
C TYR A 14 2.25 -12.16 3.68
N ARG A 15 2.32 -11.86 4.97
CA ARG A 15 2.81 -12.80 6.00
C ARG A 15 1.72 -13.22 6.97
N SER A 16 1.01 -12.26 7.55
CA SER A 16 0.01 -12.55 8.57
C SER A 16 -0.93 -11.37 8.80
N GLY A 17 -2.04 -11.65 9.49
CA GLY A 17 -2.96 -10.63 9.96
C GLY A 17 -4.01 -10.24 8.93
N SER A 18 -4.78 -9.21 9.27
CA SER A 18 -5.79 -8.63 8.39
C SER A 18 -6.29 -7.32 8.98
N VAL A 19 -6.80 -6.45 8.12
CA VAL A 19 -7.33 -5.13 8.45
C VAL A 19 -8.81 -5.01 8.11
N ARG A 20 -9.50 -4.10 8.79
CA ARG A 20 -10.89 -3.69 8.54
C ARG A 20 -10.98 -2.17 8.53
N CYS A 21 -11.79 -1.65 7.61
CA CYS A 21 -12.18 -0.23 7.51
C CYS A 21 -13.43 0.15 8.33
N ASN A 22 -14.12 -0.84 8.91
CA ASN A 22 -15.25 -0.63 9.83
C ASN A 22 -15.63 -1.97 10.47
N LYS A 23 -16.55 -1.92 11.45
CA LYS A 23 -17.00 -3.11 12.20
C LYS A 23 -17.86 -4.09 11.40
N LYS A 24 -18.38 -3.69 10.23
CA LYS A 24 -19.34 -4.47 9.42
C LYS A 24 -18.69 -5.19 8.24
N THR A 25 -17.50 -4.77 7.82
CA THR A 25 -16.80 -5.37 6.69
C THR A 25 -16.04 -6.63 7.08
N ILE A 26 -15.88 -7.52 6.10
CA ILE A 26 -15.00 -8.66 6.21
C ILE A 26 -13.57 -8.13 6.21
N SER A 27 -12.70 -8.71 7.03
CA SER A 27 -11.28 -8.32 7.05
C SER A 27 -10.57 -8.78 5.78
N SER A 28 -9.58 -8.01 5.36
CA SER A 28 -8.76 -8.33 4.21
C SER A 28 -7.28 -8.03 4.47
N TYR A 29 -6.40 -8.35 3.53
CA TYR A 29 -4.97 -8.10 3.71
C TYR A 29 -4.61 -6.65 3.34
N TRP A 30 -5.27 -6.11 2.33
CA TRP A 30 -4.80 -4.91 1.60
C TRP A 30 -5.81 -3.78 1.48
N GLY A 31 -7.05 -3.95 1.95
CA GLY A 31 -8.10 -2.96 1.69
C GLY A 31 -9.39 -3.17 2.49
N CYS A 32 -10.48 -2.69 1.90
CA CYS A 32 -11.78 -2.60 2.54
C CYS A 32 -12.84 -3.25 1.67
N THR A 33 -13.47 -4.33 2.14
CA THR A 33 -14.54 -5.03 1.40
C THR A 33 -15.88 -4.30 1.40
N ASN A 34 -15.91 -2.99 1.71
CA ASN A 34 -17.12 -2.19 1.59
C ASN A 34 -17.41 -1.98 0.09
N ALA A 35 -18.65 -2.18 -0.33
CA ALA A 35 -19.06 -2.05 -1.73
C ALA A 35 -18.69 -0.70 -2.37
N ALA A 36 -18.58 0.38 -1.58
CA ALA A 36 -18.13 1.69 -2.06
C ALA A 36 -16.70 1.71 -2.64
N TYR A 37 -15.85 0.75 -2.25
CA TYR A 37 -14.48 0.64 -2.74
C TYR A 37 -14.30 -0.40 -3.85
N GLY A 38 -15.33 -1.22 -4.15
CA GLY A 38 -15.20 -2.31 -5.11
C GLY A 38 -14.05 -3.25 -4.71
N GLU A 39 -13.11 -3.50 -5.63
CA GLU A 39 -11.86 -4.25 -5.37
C GLU A 39 -10.64 -3.34 -5.20
N ASN A 40 -10.86 -2.06 -4.86
CA ASN A 40 -9.74 -1.14 -4.66
C ASN A 40 -8.96 -1.50 -3.40
N LEU A 41 -7.64 -1.44 -3.54
CA LEU A 41 -6.69 -1.59 -2.45
C LEU A 41 -6.53 -0.25 -1.71
N MET A 42 -6.10 -0.33 -0.46
CA MET A 42 -5.84 0.82 0.42
C MET A 42 -4.44 0.76 1.05
N THR A 43 -3.55 -0.10 0.56
CA THR A 43 -2.15 -0.16 1.03
C THR A 43 -1.30 0.83 0.27
N ILE A 44 -0.88 1.91 0.94
CA ILE A 44 -0.12 3.02 0.35
C ILE A 44 1.30 2.99 0.90
N ILE A 45 2.30 3.06 0.02
CA ILE A 45 3.70 3.19 0.39
C ILE A 45 4.11 4.65 0.22
N THR A 46 4.63 5.26 1.28
CA THR A 46 5.05 6.66 1.30
C THR A 46 6.54 6.81 1.60
N ASP A 47 7.07 8.01 1.36
CA ASP A 47 8.29 8.45 2.01
C ASP A 47 8.03 8.87 3.46
N ALA A 48 9.09 9.34 4.15
CA ALA A 48 9.04 9.77 5.55
C ALA A 48 8.21 11.05 5.78
N ASN A 49 7.82 11.77 4.73
CA ASN A 49 6.93 12.94 4.82
C ASN A 49 5.51 12.57 4.39
N GLU A 50 5.14 11.29 4.46
CA GLU A 50 3.83 10.76 4.10
C GLU A 50 3.43 11.02 2.64
N LYS A 51 4.41 11.34 1.78
CA LYS A 51 4.14 11.52 0.36
C LYS A 51 4.06 10.16 -0.32
N ALA A 52 2.94 9.89 -0.97
CA ALA A 52 2.73 8.64 -1.71
C ALA A 52 3.80 8.42 -2.80
N ILE A 53 4.38 7.23 -2.79
CA ILE A 53 5.35 6.73 -3.76
C ILE A 53 4.74 5.59 -4.58
N LEU A 54 4.10 4.62 -3.91
CA LEU A 54 3.39 3.51 -4.56
C LEU A 54 2.00 3.30 -3.90
N PRO A 55 0.92 3.17 -4.69
CA PRO A 55 0.91 3.41 -6.13
C PRO A 55 1.24 4.88 -6.45
N PRO A 56 1.65 5.19 -7.69
CA PRO A 56 1.86 6.57 -8.13
C PRO A 56 0.60 7.42 -7.95
N ALA A 57 0.78 8.73 -7.74
CA ALA A 57 -0.32 9.64 -7.43
C ALA A 57 -1.43 9.66 -8.50
N GLU A 58 -1.08 9.43 -9.77
CA GLU A 58 -2.04 9.34 -10.87
C GLU A 58 -2.97 8.11 -10.81
N ASP A 59 -2.58 7.07 -10.08
CA ASP A 59 -3.40 5.86 -9.89
C ASP A 59 -4.30 5.98 -8.64
N LEU A 60 -4.04 6.96 -7.76
CA LEU A 60 -4.79 7.17 -6.53
C LEU A 60 -6.14 7.83 -6.78
N LYS A 61 -7.18 7.19 -6.26
CA LYS A 61 -8.52 7.75 -6.09
C LYS A 61 -8.70 8.06 -4.60
N ARG A 62 -8.29 9.27 -4.22
CA ARG A 62 -8.23 9.73 -2.81
C ARG A 62 -7.27 8.84 -2.02
N HIS A 63 -7.79 7.89 -1.26
CA HIS A 63 -7.01 6.97 -0.41
C HIS A 63 -7.15 5.49 -0.82
N SER A 64 -7.52 5.24 -2.07
CA SER A 64 -7.69 3.89 -2.62
C SER A 64 -7.26 3.84 -4.08
N TYR A 65 -6.93 2.66 -4.60
CA TYR A 65 -6.52 2.48 -6.00
C TYR A 65 -6.90 1.10 -6.52
N SER A 66 -6.97 0.95 -7.83
CA SER A 66 -7.06 -0.38 -8.45
C SER A 66 -5.67 -0.84 -8.89
N LEU A 67 -5.37 -2.12 -8.68
CA LEU A 67 -4.17 -2.76 -9.18
C LEU A 67 -4.58 -3.96 -10.05
N PRO A 68 -4.47 -3.88 -11.39
CA PRO A 68 -4.96 -4.93 -12.29
C PRO A 68 -4.40 -6.32 -11.95
N GLY A 69 -5.28 -7.30 -11.81
CA GLY A 69 -4.94 -8.69 -11.45
C GLY A 69 -4.83 -8.95 -9.94
N TYR A 70 -5.01 -7.93 -9.10
CA TYR A 70 -4.95 -8.03 -7.65
C TYR A 70 -6.27 -7.64 -7.01
N HIS A 71 -6.50 -8.16 -5.81
CA HIS A 71 -7.70 -7.96 -5.01
C HIS A 71 -7.34 -7.97 -3.51
N HIS A 72 -8.33 -7.76 -2.65
CA HIS A 72 -8.10 -7.54 -1.22
C HIS A 72 -7.33 -8.64 -0.46
N ASN A 73 -7.30 -9.87 -0.99
CA ASN A 73 -6.73 -11.06 -0.37
C ASN A 73 -5.65 -11.73 -1.23
N SER A 74 -5.10 -11.04 -2.23
CA SER A 74 -3.95 -11.54 -2.98
C SER A 74 -2.77 -11.81 -2.03
N THR A 75 -1.99 -12.86 -2.23
CA THR A 75 -0.86 -13.19 -1.32
C THR A 75 0.38 -12.32 -1.58
N GLU A 76 0.40 -11.60 -2.68
CA GLU A 76 1.38 -10.58 -3.00
C GLU A 76 0.72 -9.41 -3.72
N LEU A 77 1.38 -8.24 -3.68
CA LEU A 77 1.08 -7.09 -4.51
C LEU A 77 2.35 -6.69 -5.25
N VAL A 78 2.33 -6.74 -6.59
CA VAL A 78 3.42 -6.22 -7.42
C VAL A 78 2.97 -4.91 -8.04
N PHE A 79 3.58 -3.81 -7.60
CA PHE A 79 3.28 -2.51 -8.17
C PHE A 79 3.89 -2.39 -9.56
N ARG A 80 3.25 -1.58 -10.43
CA ARG A 80 3.83 -1.26 -11.74
C ARG A 80 5.12 -0.45 -11.57
N ASN A 81 5.96 -0.50 -12.59
CA ASN A 81 7.16 0.33 -12.63
C ASN A 81 6.80 1.81 -12.64
N LEU A 82 7.54 2.58 -11.84
CA LEU A 82 7.59 4.03 -11.92
C LEU A 82 8.13 4.44 -13.29
N VAL A 83 7.47 5.42 -13.92
CA VAL A 83 7.96 6.02 -15.18
C VAL A 83 9.35 6.62 -14.97
N ASN A 84 9.54 7.26 -13.82
CA ASN A 84 10.82 7.79 -13.37
C ASN A 84 11.24 7.05 -12.09
N PRO A 85 12.26 6.18 -12.15
CA PRO A 85 12.74 5.46 -10.98
C PRO A 85 13.18 6.41 -9.86
N LEU A 86 12.73 6.12 -8.64
CA LEU A 86 12.94 6.93 -7.45
C LEU A 86 14.37 6.74 -6.93
N SER A 87 15.12 7.82 -6.79
CA SER A 87 16.42 7.78 -6.10
C SER A 87 16.20 7.59 -4.60
N VAL A 88 16.66 6.46 -4.08
CA VAL A 88 16.61 6.15 -2.64
C VAL A 88 18.01 5.96 -2.08
N SER A 89 18.18 6.30 -0.81
CA SER A 89 19.41 6.04 -0.05
C SER A 89 19.25 4.85 0.89
N SER A 90 20.34 4.16 1.19
CA SER A 90 20.39 3.23 2.32
C SER A 90 20.00 3.97 3.60
N ASN A 91 19.28 3.29 4.49
CA ASN A 91 18.65 3.81 5.70
C ASN A 91 17.56 4.89 5.47
N GLN A 92 17.19 5.20 4.23
CA GLN A 92 16.01 6.02 3.98
C GLN A 92 14.76 5.32 4.48
N GLU A 93 13.98 6.01 5.32
CA GLU A 93 12.70 5.52 5.80
C GLU A 93 11.65 5.53 4.69
N MET A 94 10.83 4.49 4.69
CA MET A 94 9.61 4.38 3.91
C MET A 94 8.55 3.76 4.79
N GLN A 95 7.31 4.15 4.59
CA GLN A 95 6.19 3.74 5.44
C GLN A 95 5.13 3.04 4.59
N ILE A 96 4.40 2.12 5.21
CA ILE A 96 3.24 1.47 4.60
C ILE A 96 2.03 1.87 5.43
N TRP A 97 1.08 2.53 4.79
CA TRP A 97 -0.11 3.04 5.40
C TRP A 97 -1.36 2.32 4.92
N TYR A 98 -2.36 2.28 5.79
CA TYR A 98 -3.73 2.01 5.40
C TYR A 98 -4.38 3.32 4.94
N GLY A 99 -5.08 3.31 3.81
CA GLY A 99 -5.48 4.55 3.12
C GLY A 99 -6.29 5.51 3.98
N GLN A 100 -7.21 5.01 4.80
CA GLN A 100 -8.01 5.88 5.69
C GLN A 100 -7.18 6.52 6.80
N ASP A 101 -6.16 5.82 7.29
CA ASP A 101 -5.21 6.30 8.31
C ASP A 101 -4.26 7.33 7.67
N TRP A 102 -3.74 7.04 6.47
CA TRP A 102 -2.90 7.96 5.69
C TRP A 102 -3.50 9.35 5.46
N VAL A 103 -4.83 9.44 5.31
CA VAL A 103 -5.52 10.72 5.06
C VAL A 103 -6.26 11.26 6.28
N ASP A 104 -6.05 10.66 7.46
CA ASP A 104 -6.74 10.99 8.72
C ASP A 104 -8.27 11.06 8.52
N GLY A 105 -8.82 10.03 7.87
CA GLY A 105 -10.13 10.07 7.24
C GLY A 105 -10.94 8.80 7.42
N GLY A 106 -11.83 8.82 8.42
CA GLY A 106 -12.81 7.74 8.63
C GLY A 106 -12.19 6.48 9.23
N GLU A 107 -11.21 6.64 10.12
CA GLU A 107 -10.43 5.55 10.70
C GLU A 107 -10.90 5.10 12.11
N LYS A 108 -11.85 5.82 12.72
CA LYS A 108 -12.27 5.61 14.12
C LYS A 108 -12.77 4.19 14.42
N ASP A 109 -13.27 3.48 13.41
CA ASP A 109 -13.78 2.12 13.52
C ASP A 109 -12.96 1.11 12.72
N ASN A 110 -11.75 1.49 12.31
CA ASN A 110 -10.76 0.59 11.75
C ASN A 110 -10.21 -0.35 12.83
N SER A 111 -9.74 -1.51 12.40
CA SER A 111 -9.11 -2.47 13.31
C SER A 111 -8.23 -3.46 12.56
N GLY A 112 -7.32 -4.09 13.30
CA GLY A 112 -6.42 -5.11 12.79
C GLY A 112 -5.10 -4.55 12.28
N GLU A 113 -4.25 -5.46 11.84
CA GLU A 113 -2.89 -5.19 11.37
C GLU A 113 -2.54 -6.27 10.35
N THR A 114 -1.78 -5.90 9.32
CA THR A 114 -1.22 -6.84 8.33
C THR A 114 0.30 -6.73 8.36
N CYS A 115 1.00 -7.86 8.51
CA CYS A 115 2.46 -7.95 8.42
C CYS A 115 2.87 -8.41 7.03
N VAL A 116 3.95 -7.82 6.48
CA VAL A 116 4.38 -8.05 5.11
C VAL A 116 5.90 -8.07 4.98
N ASP A 117 6.40 -8.78 3.98
CA ASP A 117 7.76 -8.58 3.48
C ASP A 117 7.75 -7.63 2.30
N VAL A 118 8.78 -6.80 2.22
CA VAL A 118 8.94 -5.78 1.17
C VAL A 118 10.16 -6.09 0.33
N TYR A 119 9.97 -6.16 -0.99
CA TYR A 119 11.04 -6.31 -1.97
C TYR A 119 11.05 -5.10 -2.89
N ALA A 120 12.21 -4.49 -3.10
CA ALA A 120 12.38 -3.37 -4.02
C ALA A 120 13.20 -3.81 -5.25
N TRP A 121 12.76 -3.40 -6.43
CA TRP A 121 13.47 -3.62 -7.68
C TRP A 121 14.16 -2.33 -8.12
N TYR A 122 15.45 -2.40 -8.41
CA TYR A 122 16.28 -1.25 -8.78
C TYR A 122 16.68 -1.32 -10.26
N GLU A 123 17.14 -0.20 -10.81
CA GLU A 123 17.96 -0.18 -12.03
C GLU A 123 19.24 -1.00 -11.90
#